data_AF-A0A7X0PKJ8-F1
#
_entry.id   AF-A0A7X0PKJ8-F1
#
_cell.length_a   1.000
_cell.length_b   1.000
_cell.length_c   1.000
_cell.angle_alpha   90.00
_cell.angle_beta   90.00
_cell.angle_gamma   90.00
#
_symmetry.space_group_name_H-M   'P 1'
#
loop_
_entity.id
_entity.type
_entity.pdbx_description
1 polymer ?
#
loop_
_entity_poly.entity_id
_entity_poly.type
_entity_poly.pdbx_seq_one_letter_code
_entity_poly.pdbx_strand_id
1 'polypeptide(L)'
;MKAMLIKSPEGLRGTTPDDQDAWARFTRKLEVMKPGTCLRMEWSRPRNGPQHRRLFALLQVVAENSEVYDTAERALVAVKLAAGYCDDAIDPRTGKAVPVVRSIRYEAMDQPTFERFYAAAVDAVLQLILPTMDRATLQRLIAMVEEGWA
;
A
#
# COMPACT_ATOMS: atom_id res chain seq x y z
N MET A 1 -3.94 -16.45 11.20
CA MET A 1 -5.33 -16.34 10.69
C MET A 1 -5.50 -14.90 10.25
N LYS A 2 -6.02 -14.67 9.04
CA LYS A 2 -6.48 -13.35 8.59
C LYS A 2 -8.00 -13.46 8.46
N ALA A 3 -8.72 -12.51 9.02
CA ALA A 3 -10.17 -12.41 8.91
C ALA A 3 -10.53 -10.93 8.83
N MET A 4 -11.38 -10.55 7.89
CA MET A 4 -11.91 -9.21 7.80
C MET A 4 -13.12 -9.09 8.74
N LEU A 5 -13.04 -8.14 9.67
CA LEU A 5 -14.04 -7.95 10.71
C LEU A 5 -14.71 -6.58 10.57
N ILE A 6 -16.02 -6.55 10.76
CA ILE A 6 -16.83 -5.32 10.87
C ILE A 6 -17.34 -5.15 12.30
N LYS A 7 -17.34 -3.91 12.80
CA LYS A 7 -17.98 -3.58 14.09
C LYS A 7 -19.49 -3.46 13.88
N SER A 8 -20.23 -4.38 14.50
CA SER A 8 -21.69 -4.35 14.65
C SER A 8 -22.08 -3.87 16.06
N PRO A 9 -23.36 -3.57 16.34
CA PRO A 9 -23.82 -3.27 17.70
C PRO A 9 -23.43 -4.35 18.73
N GLU A 10 -23.43 -5.61 18.32
CA GLU A 10 -23.21 -6.78 19.19
C GLU A 10 -21.73 -7.16 19.34
N GLY A 11 -20.82 -6.53 18.58
CA GLY A 11 -19.39 -6.86 18.59
C GLY A 11 -18.76 -6.93 17.21
N LEU A 12 -17.56 -7.50 17.13
CA LEU A 12 -16.90 -7.78 15.86
C LEU A 12 -17.54 -9.02 15.20
N ARG A 13 -17.80 -8.94 13.90
CA ARG A 13 -18.34 -10.01 13.06
C ARG A 13 -17.52 -10.14 11.78
N GLY A 14 -17.40 -11.33 11.23
CA GLY A 14 -16.77 -11.55 9.93
C GLY A 14 -17.56 -10.92 8.80
N THR A 15 -16.87 -10.38 7.79
CA THR A 15 -17.50 -9.77 6.61
C THR A 15 -18.02 -10.80 5.60
N THR A 16 -17.47 -12.01 5.63
CA THR A 16 -17.89 -13.17 4.85
C THR A 16 -18.17 -14.35 5.79
N PRO A 17 -18.85 -15.43 5.33
CA PRO A 17 -18.99 -16.65 6.11
C PRO A 17 -17.64 -17.22 6.57
N ASP A 18 -16.63 -17.22 5.69
CA ASP A 18 -15.29 -17.70 6.00
C ASP A 18 -14.59 -16.83 7.06
N ASP A 19 -14.73 -15.51 6.98
CA ASP A 19 -14.23 -14.58 8.00
C ASP A 19 -14.93 -14.81 9.35
N GLN A 20 -16.24 -15.09 9.31
CA GLN A 20 -17.04 -15.32 10.52
C GLN A 20 -16.64 -16.63 11.19
N ASP A 21 -16.39 -17.68 10.42
CA ASP A 21 -15.89 -18.95 10.91
C ASP A 21 -14.47 -18.83 11.48
N ALA A 22 -13.61 -18.07 10.79
CA ALA A 22 -12.29 -17.74 11.29
C ALA A 22 -12.38 -17.00 12.64
N TRP A 23 -13.25 -15.99 12.74
CA TRP A 23 -13.50 -15.25 13.97
C TRP A 23 -14.05 -16.12 15.11
N ALA A 24 -14.98 -17.03 14.82
CA ALA A 24 -15.53 -17.98 15.79
C ALA A 24 -14.45 -18.93 16.32
N ARG A 25 -13.56 -19.44 15.45
CA ARG A 25 -12.42 -20.25 15.89
C ARG A 25 -11.44 -19.47 16.77
N PHE A 26 -11.20 -18.20 16.45
CA PHE A 26 -10.31 -17.35 17.23
C PHE A 26 -10.86 -17.09 18.64
N THR A 27 -12.12 -16.66 18.72
CA THR A 27 -12.80 -16.34 19.99
C THR A 27 -12.86 -17.56 20.90
N ARG A 28 -13.25 -18.74 20.37
CA ARG A 28 -13.20 -20.00 21.13
C ARG A 28 -11.81 -20.31 21.66
N LYS A 29 -10.76 -20.03 20.88
CA LYS A 29 -9.37 -20.24 21.33
C LYS A 29 -9.04 -19.34 22.51
N LEU A 30 -9.47 -18.07 22.50
CA LEU A 30 -9.26 -17.14 23.62
C LEU A 30 -9.95 -17.62 24.90
N GLU A 31 -11.16 -18.15 24.79
CA GLU A 31 -11.94 -18.64 25.95
C GLU A 31 -11.26 -19.81 26.67
N VAL A 32 -10.62 -20.71 25.93
CA VAL A 32 -9.98 -21.92 26.49
C VAL A 32 -8.50 -21.74 26.80
N MET A 33 -7.94 -20.55 26.56
CA MET A 33 -6.53 -20.28 26.82
C MET A 33 -6.22 -20.28 28.32
N LYS A 34 -5.14 -20.98 28.70
CA LYS A 34 -4.71 -21.06 30.10
C LYS A 34 -4.01 -19.75 30.52
N PRO A 35 -4.18 -19.32 31.79
CA PRO A 35 -3.39 -18.23 32.35
C PRO A 35 -1.88 -18.48 32.19
N GLY A 36 -1.12 -17.42 31.88
CA GLY A 36 0.32 -17.49 31.65
C GLY A 36 0.74 -17.85 30.21
N THR A 37 -0.22 -18.10 29.31
CA THR A 37 0.09 -18.31 27.88
C THR A 37 0.15 -17.00 27.11
N CYS A 38 1.14 -16.85 26.23
CA CYS A 38 1.27 -15.68 25.37
C CYS A 38 0.54 -15.88 24.05
N LEU A 39 -0.19 -14.85 23.60
CA LEU A 39 -0.76 -14.77 22.27
C LEU A 39 -0.26 -13.51 21.57
N ARG A 40 0.30 -13.67 20.38
CA ARG A 40 0.61 -12.56 19.48
C ARG A 40 -0.57 -12.36 18.52
N MET A 41 -1.02 -11.12 18.40
CA MET A 41 -2.02 -10.72 17.41
C MET A 41 -1.54 -9.48 16.67
N GLU A 42 -1.88 -9.43 15.39
CA GLU A 42 -1.70 -8.27 14.52
C GLU A 42 -3.06 -7.96 13.91
N TRP A 43 -3.43 -6.68 13.88
CA TRP A 43 -4.64 -6.22 13.23
C TRP A 43 -4.32 -5.00 12.39
N SER A 44 -5.03 -4.84 11.28
CA SER A 44 -4.96 -3.67 10.43
C SER A 44 -6.37 -3.31 9.98
N ARG A 45 -6.59 -2.02 9.69
CA ARG A 45 -7.76 -1.65 8.91
C ARG A 45 -7.45 -2.00 7.46
N PRO A 46 -8.31 -2.75 6.75
CA PRO A 46 -8.15 -2.92 5.32
C PRO A 46 -8.08 -1.52 4.69
N ARG A 47 -7.02 -1.27 3.93
CA ARG A 47 -6.86 0.01 3.24
C ARG A 47 -7.99 0.20 2.27
N ASN A 48 -8.30 1.46 2.00
CA ASN A 48 -9.28 1.84 1.00
C ASN A 48 -8.79 1.37 -0.38
N GLY A 49 -9.35 0.26 -0.90
CA GLY A 49 -8.99 -0.33 -2.20
C GLY A 49 -8.95 0.70 -3.35
N PRO A 50 -9.90 1.64 -3.42
CA PRO A 50 -9.82 2.82 -4.30
C PRO A 50 -8.50 3.59 -4.27
N GLN A 51 -7.86 3.80 -3.11
CA GLN A 51 -6.59 4.53 -3.08
C GLN A 51 -5.41 3.71 -3.63
N HIS A 52 -5.42 2.40 -3.42
CA HIS A 52 -4.43 1.53 -4.04
C HIS A 52 -4.63 1.47 -5.56
N ARG A 53 -5.89 1.39 -6.02
CA ARG A 53 -6.25 1.53 -7.44
C ARG A 53 -5.71 2.85 -7.99
N ARG A 54 -5.91 3.95 -7.26
CA ARG A 54 -5.42 5.28 -7.65
C ARG A 54 -3.90 5.38 -7.75
N LEU A 55 -3.16 4.75 -6.83
CA LEU A 55 -1.70 4.63 -6.96
C LEU A 55 -1.31 3.89 -8.24
N PHE A 56 -1.96 2.78 -8.56
CA PHE A 56 -1.62 2.03 -9.78
C PHE A 56 -1.98 2.81 -11.04
N ALA A 57 -3.04 3.62 -11.01
CA ALA A 57 -3.36 4.52 -12.12
C ALA A 57 -2.27 5.58 -12.30
N LEU A 58 -1.76 6.17 -11.21
CA LEU A 58 -0.59 7.06 -11.26
C LEU A 58 0.63 6.38 -11.91
N LEU A 59 0.91 5.12 -11.55
CA LEU A 59 2.03 4.36 -12.11
C LEU A 59 1.85 4.08 -13.61
N GLN A 60 0.63 3.79 -14.04
CA GLN A 60 0.31 3.62 -15.45
C GLN A 60 0.54 4.91 -16.24
N VAL A 61 0.11 6.05 -15.70
CA VAL A 61 0.38 7.36 -16.32
C VAL A 61 1.89 7.61 -16.44
N VAL A 62 2.68 7.27 -15.41
CA VAL A 62 4.15 7.37 -15.50
C VAL A 62 4.70 6.47 -16.60
N ALA A 63 4.25 5.21 -16.66
CA ALA A 63 4.70 4.25 -17.67
C ALA A 63 4.38 4.68 -19.11
N GLU A 64 3.22 5.31 -19.31
CA GLU A 64 2.81 5.79 -20.64
C GLU A 64 3.50 7.09 -21.07
N ASN A 65 4.06 7.85 -20.12
CA ASN A 65 4.61 9.19 -20.38
C ASN A 65 6.12 9.29 -20.10
N SER A 66 6.78 8.20 -19.73
CA SER A 66 8.23 8.15 -19.46
C SER A 66 8.90 7.09 -20.33
N GLU A 67 9.90 7.49 -21.12
CA GLU A 67 10.74 6.55 -21.87
C GLU A 67 11.62 5.67 -20.97
N VAL A 68 11.92 6.14 -19.74
CA VAL A 68 12.81 5.43 -18.80
C VAL A 68 12.04 4.50 -17.88
N TYR A 69 10.84 4.92 -17.46
CA TYR A 69 10.01 4.19 -16.49
C TYR A 69 8.75 3.60 -17.14
N ASP A 70 8.94 3.00 -18.30
CA ASP A 70 7.95 2.48 -19.27
C ASP A 70 7.08 1.30 -18.81
N THR A 71 7.24 0.81 -17.58
CA THR A 71 6.35 -0.21 -16.99
C THR A 71 5.93 0.19 -15.58
N ALA A 72 4.77 -0.31 -15.13
CA ALA A 72 4.26 -0.03 -13.79
C ALA A 72 5.25 -0.44 -12.68
N GLU A 73 6.02 -1.52 -12.87
CA GLU A 73 7.03 -1.97 -11.92
C GLU A 73 8.23 -1.01 -11.86
N ARG A 74 8.73 -0.55 -13.02
CA ARG A 74 9.83 0.42 -13.10
C ARG A 74 9.40 1.77 -12.53
N ALA A 75 8.22 2.23 -12.91
CA ALA A 75 7.58 3.41 -12.36
C ALA A 75 7.44 3.31 -10.84
N LEU A 76 7.00 2.17 -10.31
CA LEU A 76 6.84 1.99 -8.87
C LEU A 76 8.16 2.14 -8.11
N VAL A 77 9.24 1.55 -8.62
CA VAL A 77 10.57 1.68 -8.01
C VAL A 77 11.03 3.15 -8.04
N ALA A 78 10.91 3.80 -9.20
CA ALA A 78 11.31 5.20 -9.37
C ALA A 78 10.52 6.14 -8.44
N VAL A 79 9.19 5.98 -8.40
CA VAL A 79 8.30 6.78 -7.54
C VAL A 79 8.64 6.58 -6.07
N LYS A 80 8.92 5.35 -5.61
CA LYS A 80 9.31 5.12 -4.20
C LYS A 80 10.63 5.79 -3.87
N LEU A 81 11.63 5.70 -4.74
CA LEU A 81 12.93 6.35 -4.53
C LEU A 81 12.76 7.87 -4.50
N ALA A 82 12.05 8.43 -5.48
CA ALA A 82 11.83 9.86 -5.61
C ALA A 82 11.00 10.45 -4.45
N ALA A 83 10.04 9.67 -3.92
CA ALA A 83 9.26 10.03 -2.73
C ALA A 83 10.01 9.79 -1.40
N GLY A 84 11.28 9.35 -1.43
CA GLY A 84 12.06 9.03 -0.22
C GLY A 84 11.51 7.83 0.55
N TYR A 85 10.71 6.97 -0.08
CA TYR A 85 10.16 5.76 0.54
C TYR A 85 11.13 4.58 0.42
N CYS A 86 12.35 4.80 0.92
CA CYS A 86 13.46 3.86 0.92
C CYS A 86 14.22 3.92 2.26
N ASP A 87 15.03 2.89 2.48
CA ASP A 87 16.03 2.82 3.54
C ASP A 87 17.43 2.79 2.92
N ASP A 88 18.41 3.32 3.64
CA ASP A 88 19.81 3.16 3.26
C ASP A 88 20.31 1.79 3.69
N ALA A 89 20.87 1.03 2.75
CA ALA A 89 21.58 -0.20 3.02
C ALA A 89 23.03 -0.08 2.56
N ILE A 90 23.96 -0.75 3.24
CA ILE A 90 25.35 -0.83 2.79
C ILE A 90 25.49 -2.02 1.84
N ASP A 91 25.92 -1.78 0.60
CA ASP A 91 26.23 -2.88 -0.33
C ASP A 91 27.48 -3.62 0.19
N PRO A 92 27.37 -4.91 0.55
CA PRO A 92 28.48 -5.65 1.15
C PRO A 92 29.66 -5.86 0.20
N ARG A 93 29.48 -5.66 -1.11
CA ARG A 93 30.54 -5.81 -2.12
C ARG A 93 31.35 -4.53 -2.31
N THR A 94 30.70 -3.36 -2.13
CA THR A 94 31.31 -2.06 -2.45
C THR A 94 31.51 -1.16 -1.23
N GLY A 95 30.86 -1.46 -0.10
CA GLY A 95 30.86 -0.65 1.11
C GLY A 95 30.09 0.67 0.99
N LYS A 96 29.42 0.93 -0.14
CA LYS A 96 28.67 2.17 -0.38
C LYS A 96 27.22 2.05 0.10
N ALA A 97 26.68 3.17 0.60
CA ALA A 97 25.25 3.28 0.86
C ALA A 97 24.46 3.27 -0.46
N VAL A 98 23.46 2.40 -0.53
CA VAL A 98 22.52 2.27 -1.64
C VAL A 98 21.09 2.31 -1.11
N PRO A 99 20.17 3.03 -1.78
CA PRO A 99 18.78 3.08 -1.34
C PRO A 99 18.05 1.77 -1.68
N VAL A 100 17.32 1.23 -0.72
CA VAL A 100 16.45 0.05 -0.86
C VAL A 100 15.01 0.47 -0.63
N VAL A 101 14.16 0.31 -1.64
CA VAL A 101 12.76 0.73 -1.58
C VAL A 101 11.98 -0.08 -0.54
N ARG A 102 11.15 0.61 0.24
CA ARG A 102 10.27 -0.03 1.22
C ARG A 102 9.08 -0.71 0.54
N SER A 103 8.54 -1.74 1.18
CA SER A 103 7.33 -2.43 0.71
C SER A 103 6.09 -1.57 0.94
N ILE A 104 5.20 -1.50 -0.05
CA ILE A 104 3.91 -0.82 0.06
C ILE A 104 2.74 -1.81 0.17
N ARG A 105 3.04 -3.12 0.33
CA ARG A 105 2.02 -4.16 0.50
C ARG A 105 1.07 -3.79 1.64
N TYR A 106 -0.18 -4.18 1.55
CA TYR A 106 -1.23 -3.89 2.54
C TYR A 106 -0.83 -4.22 3.98
N GLU A 107 -0.03 -5.26 4.18
CA GLU A 107 0.41 -5.72 5.50
C GLU A 107 1.62 -4.94 6.04
N ALA A 108 2.36 -4.25 5.18
CA ALA A 108 3.61 -3.59 5.54
C ALA A 108 3.41 -2.16 6.04
N MET A 109 2.24 -1.56 5.81
CA MET A 109 2.01 -0.15 6.10
C MET A 109 0.51 0.12 6.33
N ASP A 110 0.19 1.01 7.27
CA ASP A 110 -1.20 1.39 7.59
C ASP A 110 -1.79 2.42 6.60
N GLN A 111 -3.06 2.77 6.79
CA GLN A 111 -3.79 3.70 5.92
C GLN A 111 -3.24 5.14 5.99
N PRO A 112 -3.03 5.76 7.17
CA PRO A 112 -2.48 7.12 7.24
C PRO A 112 -1.08 7.24 6.62
N THR A 113 -0.24 6.21 6.79
CA THR A 113 1.10 6.22 6.18
C THR A 113 1.02 6.07 4.66
N PHE A 114 0.03 5.34 4.15
CA PHE A 114 -0.21 5.25 2.71
C PHE A 114 -0.59 6.59 2.11
N GLU A 115 -1.47 7.34 2.77
CA GLU A 115 -1.92 8.65 2.29
C GLU A 115 -0.77 9.65 2.21
N ARG A 116 0.10 9.66 3.23
CA ARG A 116 1.33 10.46 3.21
C ARG A 116 2.27 10.03 2.08
N PHE A 117 2.45 8.72 1.89
CA PHE A 117 3.25 8.19 0.79
C PHE A 117 2.67 8.58 -0.57
N TYR A 118 1.37 8.44 -0.77
CA TYR A 118 0.70 8.76 -2.03
C TYR A 118 0.81 10.25 -2.36
N ALA A 119 0.64 11.13 -1.37
CA ALA A 119 0.85 12.56 -1.56
C ALA A 119 2.29 12.86 -2.02
N ALA A 120 3.28 12.30 -1.32
CA ALA A 120 4.70 12.42 -1.69
C ALA A 120 5.01 11.81 -3.07
N ALA A 121 4.34 10.72 -3.44
CA ALA A 121 4.48 10.08 -4.75
C ALA A 121 3.99 11.00 -5.89
N VAL A 122 2.84 11.66 -5.71
CA VAL A 122 2.33 12.63 -6.69
C VAL A 122 3.30 13.81 -6.83
N ASP A 123 3.81 14.34 -5.72
CA ASP A 123 4.77 15.44 -5.74
C ASP A 123 6.08 15.03 -6.41
N ALA A 124 6.60 13.85 -6.09
CA ALA A 124 7.80 13.27 -6.70
C ALA A 124 7.64 13.07 -8.21
N VAL A 125 6.47 12.60 -8.67
CA VAL A 125 6.19 12.47 -10.10
C VAL A 125 6.26 13.82 -10.79
N LEU A 126 5.59 14.84 -10.25
CA LEU A 126 5.56 16.18 -10.84
C LEU A 126 6.91 16.92 -10.76
N GLN A 127 7.76 16.62 -9.77
CA GLN A 127 9.02 17.33 -9.58
C GLN A 127 10.21 16.66 -10.26
N LEU A 128 10.22 15.31 -10.31
CA LEU A 128 11.43 14.54 -10.64
C LEU A 128 11.25 13.59 -11.83
N ILE A 129 10.04 13.11 -12.10
CA ILE A 129 9.81 12.05 -13.10
C ILE A 129 9.20 12.62 -14.38
N LEU A 130 8.12 13.39 -14.25
CA LEU A 130 7.40 14.06 -15.34
C LEU A 130 7.35 15.58 -15.09
N PRO A 131 8.50 16.27 -15.05
CA PRO A 131 8.58 17.68 -14.62
C PRO A 131 7.87 18.67 -15.54
N THR A 132 7.55 18.26 -16.78
CA THR A 132 6.82 19.07 -17.76
C THR A 132 5.30 18.92 -17.64
N MET A 133 4.82 17.95 -16.84
CA MET A 133 3.40 17.70 -16.64
C MET A 133 2.89 18.53 -15.47
N ASP A 134 1.77 19.22 -15.65
CA ASP A 134 1.10 19.92 -14.56
C ASP A 134 0.20 18.97 -13.73
N ARG A 135 -0.15 19.39 -12.51
CA ARG A 135 -0.97 18.60 -11.59
C ARG A 135 -2.37 18.30 -12.12
N ALA A 136 -3.00 19.23 -12.82
CA ALA A 136 -4.37 19.06 -13.32
C ALA A 136 -4.40 18.01 -14.45
N THR A 137 -3.42 18.06 -15.34
CA THR A 137 -3.19 17.07 -16.38
C THR A 137 -2.94 15.69 -15.77
N LEU A 138 -2.05 15.58 -14.78
CA LEU A 138 -1.78 14.33 -14.08
C LEU A 138 -3.05 13.75 -13.45
N GLN A 139 -3.81 14.56 -12.72
CA GLN A 139 -5.07 14.13 -12.09
C GLN A 139 -6.11 13.66 -13.10
N ARG A 140 -6.21 14.34 -14.25
CA ARG A 140 -7.11 13.95 -15.34
C ARG A 140 -6.71 12.61 -15.94
N LEU A 141 -5.42 12.39 -16.22
CA LEU A 141 -4.94 11.12 -16.77
C LEU A 141 -5.16 9.96 -15.79
N ILE A 142 -4.91 10.18 -14.50
CA ILE A 142 -5.21 9.18 -13.46
C ILE A 142 -6.69 8.80 -13.48
N ALA A 143 -7.59 9.79 -13.53
CA ALA A 143 -9.02 9.54 -13.57
C ALA A 143 -9.43 8.75 -14.82
N MET A 144 -8.87 9.09 -16.00
CA MET A 144 -9.13 8.36 -17.25
C MET A 144 -8.69 6.89 -17.16
N VAL A 145 -7.53 6.61 -16.56
CA VAL A 145 -7.06 5.23 -16.32
C VAL A 145 -7.99 4.51 -15.35
N GLU A 146 -8.40 5.17 -14.27
CA GLU A 146 -9.34 4.59 -13.30
C GLU A 146 -10.69 4.24 -13.94
N GLU A 147 -11.24 5.11 -14.79
CA GLU A 147 -12.48 4.87 -15.53
C GLU A 147 -12.36 3.68 -16.49
N GLY A 148 -11.20 3.51 -17.13
CA GLY A 148 -10.94 2.37 -18.02
C GLY A 148 -10.91 1.00 -17.33
N TRP A 149 -10.88 0.95 -16.00
CA TRP A 149 -10.94 -0.29 -15.20
C TRP A 149 -12.31 -0.54 -14.56
N ALA A 150 -13.29 0.34 -14.78
CA ALA A 150 -14.66 0.18 -14.29
C ALA A 150 -15.48 -0.71 -15.24
#